data_AF-A0A8T7BXT9-F1
#
_entry.id   AF-A0A8T7BXT9-F1
#
_cell.length_a   1.000
_cell.length_b   1.000
_cell.length_c   1.000
_cell.angle_alpha   90.00
_cell.angle_beta   90.00
_cell.angle_gamma   90.00
#
_symmetry.space_group_name_H-M   'P 1'
#
loop_
_entity.id
_entity.type
_entity.pdbx_description
1 polymer ?
#
loop_
_entity_poly.entity_id
_entity_poly.type
_entity_poly.pdbx_seq_one_letter_code
_entity_poly.pdbx_strand_id
1 'polypeptide(L)' 'MLGEHHEIEVEFPEFRQRIKNLCAADESFAASIKRHDLLDNEIRKLEERGQPVTDETLEKMKYERALLKDAVYARIRSG' A
#
# COMPACT_ATOMS: atom_id res chain seq x y z
N MET A 1 -4.63 12.66 -2.19
CA MET A 1 -5.63 13.56 -1.56
C MET A 1 -6.38 12.83 -0.44
N LEU A 2 -7.08 13.55 0.45
CA LEU A 2 -7.85 13.05 1.61
C LEU A 2 -9.04 12.11 1.29
N GLY A 3 -9.00 11.38 0.18
CA GLY A 3 -10.04 10.46 -0.25
C GLY A 3 -9.65 9.51 -1.38
N GLU A 4 -8.37 9.47 -1.77
CA GLU A 4 -7.92 8.55 -2.82
C GLU A 4 -7.65 7.16 -2.24
N HIS A 5 -8.23 6.15 -2.89
CA HIS A 5 -7.99 4.76 -2.52
C HIS A 5 -6.67 4.28 -3.11
N HIS A 6 -5.60 4.33 -2.33
CA HIS A 6 -4.30 3.77 -2.68
C HIS A 6 -4.24 2.27 -2.43
N GLU A 7 -5.32 1.54 -2.74
CA GLU A 7 -5.25 0.08 -2.71
C GLU A 7 -4.42 -0.37 -3.93
N ILE A 8 -3.53 -1.34 -3.73
CA ILE A 8 -2.65 -1.83 -4.81
C ILE A 8 -3.46 -2.26 -6.05
N GLU A 9 -4.63 -2.87 -5.86
CA GLU A 9 -5.48 -3.28 -6.97
C GLU A 9 -6.11 -2.11 -7.75
N VAL A 10 -6.24 -0.94 -7.12
CA VAL A 10 -6.78 0.28 -7.73
C VAL A 10 -5.68 1.06 -8.43
N GLU A 11 -4.47 1.09 -7.86
CA GLU A 11 -3.30 1.72 -8.49
C GLU A 11 -2.77 0.92 -9.69
N PHE A 12 -2.95 -0.40 -9.71
CA PHE A 12 -2.45 -1.28 -10.77
C PHE A 12 -3.57 -2.12 -11.42
N PRO A 13 -4.59 -1.48 -12.04
CA PRO A 13 -5.75 -2.19 -12.58
C PRO A 13 -5.38 -3.16 -13.72
N GLU A 14 -4.35 -2.84 -14.49
CA GLU A 14 -3.83 -3.69 -15.58
C GLU A 14 -3.20 -4.99 -15.07
N PHE A 15 -2.71 -5.00 -13.83
CA PHE A 15 -2.05 -6.15 -13.22
C PHE A 15 -2.94 -6.95 -12.29
N ARG A 16 -4.24 -6.65 -12.19
CA ARG A 16 -5.16 -7.25 -11.21
C ARG A 16 -5.17 -8.78 -11.24
N GLN A 17 -5.16 -9.38 -12.42
CA GLN A 17 -5.10 -10.84 -12.54
C GLN A 17 -3.75 -11.41 -12.09
N ARG A 18 -2.65 -10.72 -12.41
CA ARG A 18 -1.29 -11.08 -11.99
C ARG A 18 -1.16 -10.99 -10.47
N ILE A 19 -1.67 -9.92 -9.87
CA ILE A 19 -1.72 -9.69 -8.42
C ILE A 19 -2.47 -10.82 -7.74
N LYS A 20 -3.67 -11.18 -8.22
CA LYS A 20 -4.43 -12.31 -7.65
C LYS A 20 -3.67 -13.63 -7.72
N ASN A 21 -3.03 -13.91 -8.85
CA ASN A 21 -2.24 -15.13 -9.02
C ASN A 21 -1.02 -15.14 -8.09
N LEU A 22 -0.32 -14.01 -7.94
CA LEU A 22 0.81 -13.86 -7.03
C LEU A 22 0.38 -13.95 -5.56
N CYS A 23 -0.75 -13.36 -5.18
CA CYS A 23 -1.29 -13.50 -3.83
C CYS A 23 -1.66 -14.95 -3.49
N ALA A 24 -2.17 -15.70 -4.47
CA ALA A 24 -2.49 -17.11 -4.27
C ALA A 24 -1.23 -18.00 -4.21
N ALA A 25 -0.14 -17.60 -4.89
CA ALA A 25 1.09 -18.39 -4.98
C ALA A 25 2.16 -17.99 -3.94
N ASP A 26 2.16 -16.76 -3.45
CA ASP A 26 3.15 -16.19 -2.54
C ASP A 26 2.45 -15.45 -1.40
N GLU A 27 2.38 -16.10 -0.24
CA GLU A 27 1.78 -15.55 0.98
C GLU A 27 2.52 -14.29 1.47
N SER A 28 3.82 -14.17 1.22
CA SER A 28 4.60 -12.98 1.58
C SER A 28 4.21 -11.78 0.70
N PHE A 29 3.90 -12.03 -0.57
CA PHE A 29 3.36 -11.01 -1.46
C PHE A 29 1.97 -10.56 -1.02
N ALA A 30 1.08 -11.50 -0.68
CA ALA A 30 -0.24 -11.17 -0.14
C ALA A 30 -0.15 -10.36 1.17
N ALA A 31 0.78 -10.73 2.06
CA ALA A 31 1.04 -9.99 3.29
C ALA A 31 1.55 -8.57 3.03
N SER A 32 2.38 -8.38 2.00
CA SER A 32 2.91 -7.06 1.61
C SER A 32 1.80 -6.12 1.12
N ILE A 33 0.88 -6.62 0.30
CA ILE A 33 -0.30 -5.87 -0.15
C ILE A 33 -1.19 -5.51 1.04
N LYS A 34 -1.51 -6.49 1.90
CA LYS A 34 -2.32 -6.23 3.09
C LYS A 34 -1.68 -5.19 4.01
N ARG A 35 -0.36 -5.23 4.19
CA ARG A 35 0.38 -4.24 4.99
C ARG A 35 0.30 -2.84 4.36
N HIS A 36 0.43 -2.75 3.03
CA HIS A 36 0.28 -1.50 2.30
C HIS A 36 -1.10 -0.87 2.54
N ASP A 37 -2.17 -1.66 2.36
CA ASP A 37 -3.54 -1.17 2.48
C ASP A 37 -3.88 -0.82 3.94
N LEU A 38 -3.35 -1.56 4.92
CA LEU A 38 -3.49 -1.22 6.34
C LEU A 38 -2.79 0.10 6.69
N LEU A 39 -1.56 0.28 6.21
CA LEU A 39 -0.77 1.48 6.45
C LEU A 39 -1.44 2.70 5.82
N ASP A 40 -1.96 2.57 4.61
CA ASP A 40 -2.70 3.65 3.94
C ASP A 40 -3.97 4.04 4.71
N ASN A 41 -4.75 3.06 5.17
CA ASN A 41 -5.90 3.31 6.03
C ASN A 41 -5.51 3.99 7.35
N GLU A 42 -4.37 3.64 7.92
CA GLU A 42 -3.88 4.26 9.15
C GLU A 42 -3.46 5.71 8.92
N ILE A 43 -2.72 6.00 7.84
CA ILE A 43 -2.38 7.38 7.43
C ILE A 43 -3.66 8.21 7.30
N ARG A 44 -4.68 7.71 6.59
CA ARG A 44 -5.95 8.43 6.43
C ARG A 44 -6.63 8.69 7.77
N LYS A 45 -6.74 7.68 8.64
CA LYS A 45 -7.34 7.85 9.97
C LYS A 45 -6.62 8.89 10.81
N LEU A 46 -5.29 8.95 10.72
CA LEU A 46 -4.49 9.95 11.43
C LEU A 46 -4.70 11.36 10.86
N GLU A 47 -4.75 11.50 9.54
CA GLU A 47 -5.04 12.75 8.85
C GLU A 47 -6.48 13.23 9.14
N GLU A 48 -7.47 12.34 9.15
CA GLU A 48 -8.88 12.63 9.44
C GLU A 48 -9.13 13.02 10.91
N ARG A 49 -8.43 12.38 11.85
CA ARG A 49 -8.59 12.68 13.28
C ARG A 49 -8.01 14.03 13.69
N GLY A 50 -7.27 14.71 12.80
CA GLY A 50 -6.59 15.97 13.12
C GLY A 50 -5.66 15.84 14.33
N GLN A 51 -5.19 14.63 14.63
CA GLN A 51 -4.30 14.39 15.76
C GLN A 51 -2.96 15.08 15.48
N PRO A 52 -2.28 15.64 16.49
CA PRO A 52 -0.91 16.12 16.36
C PRO A 52 0.03 14.93 16.28
N VAL A 53 -0.13 14.11 15.25
CA VAL A 53 0.92 13.23 14.78
C VAL A 53 1.97 14.18 14.21
N THR A 54 3.17 14.15 14.77
CA THR A 54 4.30 14.91 14.22
C THR A 54 4.41 14.64 12.73
N ASP A 55 4.58 15.69 11.92
CA ASP A 55 4.77 15.58 10.46
C ASP A 55 5.79 14.49 10.11
N GLU A 56 6.86 14.33 10.91
CA GLU A 56 7.86 13.28 10.73
C GLU A 56 7.30 11.85 10.77
N THR A 57 6.34 11.56 11.65
CA THR A 57 5.72 10.24 11.74
C THR A 57 4.84 9.96 10.52
N LEU A 58 4.04 10.94 10.10
CA LEU A 58 3.23 10.82 8.88
C LEU A 58 4.11 10.66 7.64
N GLU A 59 5.21 11.41 7.54
CA GLU A 59 6.17 11.28 6.44
C GLU A 59 6.85 9.91 6.44
N LYS A 60 7.23 9.36 7.61
CA LYS A 60 7.75 7.98 7.70
C LYS A 60 6.73 6.96 7.22
N MET A 61 5.46 7.10 7.60
CA MET A 61 4.39 6.20 7.16
C MET A 61 4.15 6.32 5.65
N LYS A 62 4.10 7.55 5.10
CA LYS A 62 3.98 7.79 3.66
C LYS A 62 5.16 7.19 2.88
N TYR A 63 6.37 7.30 3.43
CA TYR A 63 7.56 6.69 2.87
C TYR A 63 7.51 5.15 2.91
N GLU A 64 7.11 4.53 4.03
CA GLU A 64 6.92 3.07 4.10
C GLU A 64 5.84 2.59 3.12
N ARG A 65 4.74 3.34 2.96
CA ARG A 65 3.71 3.05 1.96
C ARG A 65 4.30 3.04 0.54
N ALA A 66 5.09 4.06 0.19
CA ALA A 66 5.76 4.13 -1.11
C ALA A 66 6.72 2.95 -1.34
N LEU A 67 7.52 2.57 -0.33
CA LEU A 67 8.43 1.43 -0.41
C LEU A 67 7.68 0.10 -0.62
N LEU A 68 6.58 -0.11 0.11
CA LEU A 68 5.75 -1.30 -0.05
C LEU A 68 5.15 -1.36 -1.46
N LYS A 69 4.72 -0.23 -2.00
CA LYS A 69 4.22 -0.14 -3.38
C LYS A 69 5.30 -0.53 -4.39
N ASP A 70 6.50 0.03 -4.26
CA ASP A 70 7.62 -0.27 -5.15
C ASP A 70 8.02 -1.75 -5.09
N ALA A 71 8.04 -2.34 -3.89
CA ALA A 71 8.33 -3.76 -3.71
C ALA A 71 7.27 -4.66 -4.37
N VAL A 72 5.99 -4.31 -4.21
CA VAL A 72 4.86 -5.00 -4.85
C VAL A 72 4.97 -4.88 -6.37
N TYR A 73 5.22 -3.67 -6.90
CA TYR A 73 5.37 -3.44 -8.33
C TYR A 73 6.56 -4.19 -8.93
N ALA A 74 7.70 -4.22 -8.24
CA ALA A 74 8.86 -4.99 -8.65
C ALA A 74 8.53 -6.48 -8.77
N ARG A 75 7.82 -7.05 -7.79
CA ARG A 75 7.36 -8.45 -7.82
C ARG A 75 6.36 -8.73 -8.93
N ILE A 76 5.45 -7.80 -9.22
CA ILE A 76 4.51 -7.91 -10.35
C ILE A 76 5.26 -8.00 -11.68
N ARG A 77 6.31 -7.17 -11.84
CA ARG A 77 7.14 -7.13 -13.06
C ARG A 77 8.19 -8.24 -13.17
N SER A 78 8.59 -8.87 -12.06
CA SER A 78 9.70 -9.82 -12.03
C SER A 78 9.33 -11.24 -12.45
N GLY A 79 8.38 -11.44 -13.36
CA GLY A 79 8.03 -12.79 -13.81
C GLY A 79 7.59 -12.88 -15.26
#